data_AF-A0A2L0C8T7-F1
#
_entry.id   AF-A0A2L0C8T7-F1
#
_cell.length_a   1.000
_cell.length_b   1.000
_cell.length_c   1.000
_cell.angle_alpha   90.00
_cell.angle_beta   90.00
_cell.angle_gamma   90.00
#
_symmetry.space_group_name_H-M   'P 1'
#
loop_
_entity.id
_entity.type
_entity.pdbx_description
1 polymer ?
#
loop_
_entity_poly.entity_id
_entity_poly.type
_entity_poly.pdbx_seq_one_letter_code
_entity_poly.pdbx_strand_id
1 'polypeptide(L)'
;YWEGTEHPRFKLNEDTGMISMRHGTRDGRYHLRFKVYDRKHTQTDVPANVTVVVKEIPHEAVINSGSVRISGITDEDFIRIWNYRTQSLSKSKAEKFKEKIANLLNIERDNVDVFSVQLRRKHPPVTDIRFSAHGSPYYKPVRLNGIVLMHREEIEKEVDINITMVGIDECLYENQMCEGSCTNTLDISALPYMVNANKTSLVGVRVDVLAECTCGARNFSKDENCKNNPCYNGGRCIESRYSLQCNCPAGYNGPRCQQVSRSFKGNGWAWYPPLEMCDSSHLHFEFITRKADGLLLYNGPIVPPETDEVMVSDYIAIELERGYPRLLLDFGSGTLELRVKTKKTLDDG
;
A
#
# COMPACT_ATOMS: atom_id res chain seq x y z
N TYR A 1 -6.48 -16.38 35.94
CA TYR A 1 -6.25 -15.25 36.87
C TYR A 1 -4.77 -14.85 36.83
N TRP A 2 -4.40 -13.68 37.34
CA TRP A 2 -3.00 -13.23 37.38
C TRP A 2 -2.16 -14.07 38.35
N GLU A 3 -0.93 -14.45 37.98
CA GLU A 3 -0.03 -15.16 38.91
C GLU A 3 0.40 -14.29 40.10
N GLY A 4 0.45 -12.97 39.90
CA GLY A 4 0.74 -11.98 40.92
C GLY A 4 -0.21 -10.78 40.83
N THR A 5 0.31 -9.59 41.13
CA THR A 5 -0.45 -8.34 40.98
C THR A 5 -0.82 -8.08 39.51
N GLU A 6 -2.06 -7.65 39.26
CA GLU A 6 -2.51 -7.23 37.93
C GLU A 6 -1.56 -6.17 37.34
N HIS A 7 -1.23 -6.33 36.06
CA HIS A 7 -0.37 -5.37 35.38
C HIS A 7 -1.08 -4.02 35.18
N PRO A 8 -0.45 -2.85 35.49
CA PRO A 8 -1.13 -1.55 35.47
C PRO A 8 -1.61 -1.10 34.07
N ARG A 9 -1.13 -1.75 33.02
CA ARG A 9 -1.42 -1.44 31.61
C ARG A 9 -2.31 -2.45 30.90
N PHE A 10 -2.62 -3.60 31.52
CA PHE A 10 -3.41 -4.65 30.88
C PHE A 10 -4.50 -5.14 31.84
N LYS A 11 -5.64 -5.51 31.28
CA LYS A 11 -6.74 -6.13 32.01
C LYS A 11 -6.94 -7.55 31.49
N LEU A 12 -7.26 -8.49 32.38
CA LEU A 12 -7.64 -9.85 32.02
C LEU A 12 -9.14 -10.03 32.30
N ASN A 13 -9.88 -10.56 31.32
CA ASN A 13 -11.18 -11.17 31.58
C ASN A 13 -10.94 -12.62 32.02
N GLU A 14 -11.27 -12.95 33.25
CA GLU A 14 -10.96 -14.26 33.83
C GLU A 14 -11.87 -15.38 33.30
N ASP A 15 -13.05 -15.05 32.80
CA ASP A 15 -14.00 -16.01 32.24
C ASP A 15 -13.64 -16.39 30.79
N THR A 16 -13.18 -15.42 29.99
CA THR A 16 -12.88 -15.63 28.57
C THR A 16 -11.39 -15.79 28.27
N GLY A 17 -10.51 -15.40 29.20
CA GLY A 17 -9.06 -15.32 28.99
C GLY A 17 -8.62 -14.14 28.13
N MET A 18 -9.53 -13.24 27.74
CA MET A 18 -9.22 -12.10 26.88
C MET A 18 -8.37 -11.06 27.62
N ILE A 19 -7.25 -10.66 27.03
CA ILE A 19 -6.36 -9.62 27.53
C ILE A 19 -6.68 -8.31 26.78
N SER A 20 -6.95 -7.24 27.51
CA SER A 20 -7.23 -5.91 26.94
C SER A 20 -6.16 -4.91 27.36
N MET A 21 -5.62 -4.16 26.39
CA MET A 21 -4.68 -3.07 26.62
C MET A 21 -5.42 -1.84 27.16
N ARG A 22 -4.87 -1.20 28.21
CA ARG A 22 -5.42 0.05 28.76
C ARG A 22 -4.90 1.25 27.95
N HIS A 23 -5.72 2.30 27.90
CA HIS A 23 -5.34 3.56 27.24
C HIS A 23 -4.04 4.15 27.82
N GLY A 24 -3.22 4.76 26.96
CA GLY A 24 -1.92 5.34 27.35
C GLY A 24 -0.80 4.31 27.59
N THR A 25 -0.97 3.06 27.17
CA THR A 25 0.12 2.08 27.13
C THR A 25 1.10 2.47 26.02
N ARG A 26 2.38 2.59 26.37
CA ARG A 26 3.44 3.00 25.44
C ARG A 26 4.02 1.81 24.69
N ASP A 27 4.76 2.10 23.63
CA ASP A 27 5.55 1.13 22.90
C ASP A 27 6.49 0.36 23.83
N GLY A 28 6.61 -0.94 23.56
CA GLY A 28 7.48 -1.81 24.32
C GLY A 28 7.00 -3.24 24.41
N ARG A 29 7.79 -4.03 25.13
CA ARG A 29 7.55 -5.46 25.34
C ARG A 29 7.17 -5.70 26.79
N TYR A 30 5.96 -6.23 26.99
CA TYR A 30 5.37 -6.50 28.29
C TYR A 30 5.26 -8.01 28.52
N HIS A 31 5.64 -8.45 29.71
CA HIS A 31 5.60 -9.86 30.09
C HIS A 31 4.51 -10.07 31.12
N LEU A 32 3.45 -10.76 30.72
CA LEU A 32 2.28 -11.04 31.55
C LEU A 32 2.31 -12.50 31.99
N ARG A 33 2.05 -12.74 33.27
CA ARG A 33 2.09 -14.07 33.87
C ARG A 33 0.75 -14.40 34.50
N PHE A 34 0.19 -15.53 34.12
CA PHE A 34 -1.11 -16.00 34.52
C PHE A 34 -1.04 -17.42 35.06
N LYS A 35 -2.03 -17.77 35.87
CA LYS A 35 -2.34 -19.15 36.20
C LYS A 35 -3.70 -19.50 35.62
N VAL A 36 -3.74 -20.64 34.93
CA VAL A 36 -4.91 -21.15 34.22
C VAL A 36 -5.42 -22.40 34.92
N TYR A 37 -6.74 -22.49 35.04
CA TYR A 37 -7.43 -23.67 35.53
C TYR A 37 -8.14 -24.35 34.37
N ASP A 38 -7.80 -25.61 34.11
CA ASP A 38 -8.45 -26.44 33.12
C ASP A 38 -9.50 -27.34 33.80
N ARG A 39 -10.78 -27.01 33.60
CA ARG A 39 -11.91 -27.78 34.12
C ARG A 39 -12.05 -29.15 33.47
N LYS A 40 -11.60 -29.33 32.23
CA LYS A 40 -11.76 -30.55 31.45
C LYS A 40 -10.73 -31.60 31.85
N HIS A 41 -9.51 -31.16 32.19
CA HIS A 41 -8.42 -32.04 32.62
C HIS A 41 -8.14 -31.98 34.12
N THR A 42 -9.00 -31.29 34.89
CA THR A 42 -8.87 -31.07 36.35
C THR A 42 -7.48 -30.58 36.77
N GLN A 43 -6.84 -29.76 35.93
CA GLN A 43 -5.53 -29.19 36.21
C GLN A 43 -5.69 -27.79 36.78
N THR A 44 -5.21 -27.58 38.00
CA THR A 44 -5.13 -26.27 38.64
C THR A 44 -3.74 -25.66 38.50
N ASP A 45 -3.69 -24.33 38.47
CA ASP A 45 -2.46 -23.54 38.55
C ASP A 45 -1.42 -23.80 37.45
N VAL A 46 -1.89 -24.08 36.23
CA VAL A 46 -1.01 -24.21 35.06
C VAL A 46 -0.45 -22.82 34.70
N PRO A 47 0.88 -22.63 34.69
CA PRO A 47 1.47 -21.32 34.37
C PRO A 47 1.30 -21.01 32.88
N ALA A 48 0.83 -19.81 32.58
CA ALA A 48 0.70 -19.28 31.22
C ALA A 48 1.37 -17.92 31.10
N ASN A 49 2.39 -17.85 30.25
CA ASN A 49 3.17 -16.64 30.02
C ASN A 49 2.80 -16.04 28.67
N VAL A 50 2.40 -14.78 28.67
CA VAL A 50 2.06 -14.03 27.45
C VAL A 50 3.01 -12.86 27.32
N THR A 51 3.70 -12.77 26.19
CA THR A 51 4.47 -11.57 25.83
C THR A 51 3.61 -10.71 24.92
N VAL A 52 3.32 -9.48 25.35
CA VAL A 52 2.61 -8.49 24.54
C VAL A 52 3.62 -7.49 24.01
N VAL A 53 3.70 -7.34 22.70
CA VAL A 53 4.51 -6.30 22.04
C VAL A 53 3.56 -5.21 21.57
N VAL A 54 3.76 -4.00 22.06
CA VAL A 54 2.99 -2.81 21.67
C VAL A 54 3.89 -1.96 20.78
N LYS A 55 3.35 -1.58 19.62
CA LYS A 55 3.98 -0.66 18.68
C LYS A 55 2.96 0.36 18.19
N GLU A 56 3.32 1.63 18.26
CA GLU A 56 2.50 2.74 17.82
C GLU A 56 2.61 2.87 16.30
N ILE A 57 1.45 2.85 15.63
CA ILE A 57 1.36 3.03 14.18
C ILE A 57 0.76 4.42 13.93
N PRO A 58 1.57 5.42 13.55
CA PRO A 58 1.06 6.76 13.33
C PRO A 58 0.16 6.80 12.09
N HIS A 59 -0.74 7.78 12.03
CA HIS A 59 -1.68 7.93 10.92
C HIS A 59 -0.96 7.99 9.55
N GLU A 60 0.18 8.67 9.47
CA GLU A 60 0.98 8.73 8.24
C GLU A 60 1.51 7.36 7.77
N ALA A 61 1.74 6.41 8.69
CA ALA A 61 2.18 5.07 8.34
C ALA A 61 1.05 4.27 7.69
N VAL A 62 -0.20 4.48 8.14
CA VAL A 62 -1.39 3.87 7.57
C VAL A 62 -1.66 4.42 6.17
N ILE A 63 -1.58 5.74 6.00
CA ILE A 63 -1.78 6.40 4.69
C ILE A 63 -0.66 6.06 3.71
N ASN A 64 0.60 6.04 4.16
CA ASN A 64 1.74 5.68 3.30
C ASN A 64 2.01 4.17 3.26
N SER A 65 0.99 3.33 3.49
CA SER A 65 1.15 1.87 3.50
C SER A 65 1.14 1.26 2.10
N GLY A 66 1.91 0.19 1.94
CA GLY A 66 1.71 -0.78 0.86
C GLY A 66 0.62 -1.77 1.24
N SER A 67 0.04 -2.42 0.24
CA SER A 67 -1.04 -3.39 0.45
C SER A 67 -0.95 -4.55 -0.52
N VAL A 68 -1.28 -5.75 -0.05
CA VAL A 68 -1.24 -6.99 -0.84
C VAL A 68 -2.48 -7.82 -0.52
N ARG A 69 -3.17 -8.31 -1.55
CA ARG A 69 -4.23 -9.31 -1.44
C ARG A 69 -3.65 -10.68 -1.76
N ILE A 70 -3.83 -11.64 -0.87
CA ILE A 70 -3.36 -13.01 -1.05
C ILE A 70 -4.53 -13.98 -1.09
N SER A 71 -4.38 -15.06 -1.87
CA SER A 71 -5.36 -16.14 -1.96
C SER A 71 -4.86 -17.43 -1.31
N GLY A 72 -5.79 -18.30 -0.92
CA GLY A 72 -5.47 -19.63 -0.39
C GLY A 72 -5.00 -19.65 1.07
N ILE A 73 -4.89 -18.49 1.73
CA ILE A 73 -4.35 -18.36 3.09
C ILE A 73 -5.29 -17.49 3.93
N THR A 74 -5.59 -17.95 5.15
CA THR A 74 -6.35 -17.18 6.14
C THR A 74 -5.45 -16.18 6.87
N ASP A 75 -6.05 -15.17 7.49
CA ASP A 75 -5.37 -14.26 8.41
C ASP A 75 -4.69 -15.02 9.58
N GLU A 76 -5.37 -16.02 10.15
CA GLU A 76 -4.80 -16.90 11.18
C GLU A 76 -3.55 -17.63 10.69
N ASP A 77 -3.61 -18.25 9.52
CA ASP A 77 -2.49 -19.01 8.96
C ASP A 77 -1.32 -18.11 8.57
N PHE A 78 -1.59 -16.87 8.18
CA PHE A 78 -0.55 -15.89 7.86
C PHE A 78 0.30 -15.52 9.10
N ILE A 79 -0.32 -15.38 10.28
CA ILE A 79 0.39 -15.03 11.52
C ILE A 79 0.87 -16.24 12.33
N ARG A 80 0.43 -17.46 11.98
CA ARG A 80 0.69 -18.70 12.74
C ARG A 80 2.18 -18.99 12.92
N ILE A 81 2.58 -19.30 14.16
CA ILE A 81 3.96 -19.68 14.53
C ILE A 81 4.12 -21.17 14.85
N TRP A 82 3.04 -21.94 14.84
CA TRP A 82 3.07 -23.36 15.16
C TRP A 82 2.93 -24.22 13.91
N ASN A 83 3.91 -25.07 13.65
CA ASN A 83 3.85 -26.03 12.56
C ASN A 83 3.27 -27.36 13.06
N TYR A 84 2.06 -27.69 12.62
CA TYR A 84 1.36 -28.92 13.02
C TYR A 84 2.00 -30.20 12.44
N ARG A 85 2.74 -30.11 11.32
CA ARG A 85 3.41 -31.26 10.71
C ARG A 85 4.66 -31.65 11.48
N THR A 86 5.47 -30.67 11.89
CA THR A 86 6.73 -30.89 12.62
C THR A 86 6.58 -30.81 14.13
N GLN A 87 5.39 -30.43 14.62
CA GLN A 87 5.10 -30.18 16.04
C GLN A 87 6.09 -29.22 16.70
N SER A 88 6.52 -28.19 15.96
CA SER A 88 7.55 -27.25 16.40
C SER A 88 7.16 -25.79 16.14
N LEU A 89 7.84 -24.88 16.85
CA LEU A 89 7.75 -23.45 16.54
C LEU A 89 8.46 -23.17 15.22
N SER A 90 7.80 -22.43 14.34
CA SER A 90 8.33 -21.95 13.07
C SER A 90 8.06 -20.47 12.91
N LYS A 91 8.89 -19.81 12.10
CA LYS A 91 8.64 -18.42 11.69
C LYS A 91 7.32 -18.33 10.92
N SER A 92 6.48 -17.36 11.26
CA SER A 92 5.20 -17.12 10.58
C SER A 92 5.41 -16.52 9.18
N LYS A 93 4.38 -16.58 8.34
CA LYS A 93 4.40 -15.95 7.02
C LYS A 93 4.50 -14.42 7.15
N ALA A 94 3.83 -13.84 8.13
CA ALA A 94 3.97 -12.41 8.47
C ALA A 94 5.42 -12.01 8.76
N GLU A 95 6.16 -12.82 9.52
CA GLU A 95 7.56 -12.55 9.84
C GLU A 95 8.50 -12.73 8.64
N LYS A 96 8.29 -13.78 7.84
CA LYS A 96 9.03 -13.97 6.58
C LYS A 96 8.78 -12.82 5.60
N PHE A 97 7.52 -12.39 5.47
CA PHE A 97 7.13 -11.25 4.64
C PHE A 97 7.84 -9.98 5.11
N LYS A 98 7.76 -9.67 6.41
CA LYS A 98 8.43 -8.52 7.03
C LYS A 98 9.94 -8.50 6.74
N GLU A 99 10.62 -9.64 6.87
CA GLU A 99 12.05 -9.77 6.57
C GLU A 99 12.36 -9.61 5.09
N LYS A 100 11.58 -10.24 4.21
CA LYS A 100 11.77 -10.11 2.76
C LYS A 100 11.63 -8.66 2.31
N ILE A 101 10.62 -7.95 2.80
CA ILE A 101 10.43 -6.52 2.51
C ILE A 101 11.60 -5.68 3.05
N ALA A 102 12.06 -5.95 4.27
CA ALA A 102 13.21 -5.23 4.85
C ALA A 102 14.48 -5.43 4.02
N ASN A 103 14.73 -6.66 3.56
CA ASN A 103 15.87 -7.01 2.69
C ASN A 103 15.77 -6.30 1.33
N LEU A 104 14.60 -6.34 0.67
CA LEU A 104 14.39 -5.69 -0.62
C LEU A 104 14.53 -4.15 -0.55
N LEU A 105 14.13 -3.56 0.58
CA LEU A 105 14.26 -2.12 0.81
C LEU A 105 15.63 -1.70 1.38
N ASN A 106 16.49 -2.67 1.73
CA ASN A 106 17.76 -2.47 2.43
C ASN A 106 17.61 -1.62 3.70
N ILE A 107 16.69 -2.01 4.58
CA ILE A 107 16.42 -1.39 5.87
C ILE A 107 16.39 -2.43 6.99
N GLU A 108 16.44 -1.97 8.24
CA GLU A 108 16.28 -2.86 9.38
C GLU A 108 14.87 -3.45 9.45
N ARG A 109 14.78 -4.71 9.89
CA ARG A 109 13.50 -5.43 10.08
C ARG A 109 12.54 -4.63 10.95
N ASP A 110 13.02 -3.97 12.00
CA ASP A 110 12.15 -3.24 12.92
C ASP A 110 11.52 -1.98 12.31
N ASN A 111 12.01 -1.55 11.14
CA ASN A 111 11.45 -0.46 10.37
C ASN A 111 10.38 -0.88 9.35
N VAL A 112 9.94 -2.14 9.40
CA VAL A 112 8.81 -2.67 8.61
C VAL A 112 7.70 -3.12 9.56
N ASP A 113 6.49 -2.62 9.34
CA ASP A 113 5.32 -2.93 10.17
C ASP A 113 4.20 -3.54 9.36
N VAL A 114 3.91 -4.81 9.62
CA VAL A 114 2.68 -5.46 9.16
C VAL A 114 1.59 -5.18 10.20
N PHE A 115 0.83 -4.11 9.97
CA PHE A 115 -0.11 -3.59 10.97
C PHE A 115 -1.57 -4.00 10.73
N SER A 116 -1.88 -4.61 9.58
CA SER A 116 -3.22 -5.09 9.24
C SER A 116 -3.13 -6.40 8.48
N VAL A 117 -3.85 -7.43 8.94
CA VAL A 117 -4.04 -8.73 8.29
C VAL A 117 -5.51 -9.08 8.46
N GLN A 118 -6.30 -9.01 7.39
CA GLN A 118 -7.76 -9.10 7.45
C GLN A 118 -8.30 -10.12 6.46
N LEU A 119 -9.05 -11.10 6.96
CA LEU A 119 -9.73 -12.08 6.12
C LEU A 119 -10.94 -11.43 5.43
N ARG A 120 -10.93 -11.38 4.10
CA ARG A 120 -12.01 -10.82 3.26
C ARG A 120 -13.05 -11.86 2.87
N ARG A 121 -12.59 -13.08 2.60
CA ARG A 121 -13.43 -14.21 2.20
C ARG A 121 -12.94 -15.47 2.88
N LYS A 122 -13.85 -16.33 3.35
CA LYS A 122 -13.50 -17.61 3.99
C LYS A 122 -13.26 -18.75 2.99
N HIS A 123 -14.06 -18.84 1.92
CA HIS A 123 -14.01 -19.95 0.96
C HIS A 123 -14.11 -19.46 -0.50
N PRO A 124 -13.07 -19.67 -1.33
CA PRO A 124 -11.70 -19.91 -0.91
C PRO A 124 -11.15 -18.71 -0.13
N PRO A 125 -10.21 -18.91 0.81
CA PRO A 125 -9.72 -17.86 1.67
C PRO A 125 -9.00 -16.76 0.88
N VAL A 126 -9.33 -15.51 1.20
CA VAL A 126 -8.68 -14.31 0.66
C VAL A 126 -8.38 -13.37 1.81
N THR A 127 -7.13 -12.95 1.93
CA THR A 127 -6.64 -12.12 3.04
C THR A 127 -5.96 -10.88 2.52
N ASP A 128 -6.32 -9.73 3.07
CA ASP A 128 -5.71 -8.45 2.77
C ASP A 128 -4.67 -8.11 3.84
N ILE A 129 -3.48 -7.74 3.39
CA ILE A 129 -2.35 -7.37 4.23
C ILE A 129 -1.99 -5.92 3.93
N ARG A 130 -1.82 -5.10 4.96
CA ARG A 130 -1.20 -3.77 4.84
C ARG A 130 0.05 -3.69 5.68
N PHE A 131 1.05 -3.03 5.11
CA PHE A 131 2.33 -2.85 5.76
C PHE A 131 2.89 -1.45 5.47
N SER A 132 3.67 -0.94 6.41
CA SER A 132 4.44 0.30 6.23
C SER A 132 5.92 -0.02 6.38
N ALA A 133 6.77 0.84 5.80
CA ALA A 133 8.20 0.77 6.00
C ALA A 133 8.80 2.17 6.02
N HIS A 134 9.87 2.38 6.80
CA HIS A 134 10.45 3.70 7.00
C HIS A 134 11.98 3.73 7.05
N GLY A 135 12.55 4.86 6.65
CA GLY A 135 13.98 5.17 6.80
C GLY A 135 14.22 6.64 7.19
N SER A 136 13.18 7.29 7.75
CA SER A 136 13.02 8.73 7.99
C SER A 136 12.86 9.57 6.70
N PRO A 137 11.65 9.77 6.13
CA PRO A 137 10.28 9.45 6.61
C PRO A 137 9.76 8.05 6.18
N TYR A 138 8.46 7.77 6.39
CA TYR A 138 7.78 6.61 5.82
C TYR A 138 7.82 6.61 4.29
N TYR A 139 8.10 5.45 3.70
CA TYR A 139 8.10 5.30 2.25
C TYR A 139 6.70 5.40 1.68
N LYS A 140 6.58 5.97 0.48
CA LYS A 140 5.29 6.14 -0.21
C LYS A 140 4.72 4.81 -0.70
N PRO A 141 3.38 4.67 -0.80
CA PRO A 141 2.74 3.45 -1.29
C PRO A 141 3.27 2.98 -2.64
N VAL A 142 3.51 3.91 -3.56
CA VAL A 142 4.06 3.62 -4.90
C VAL A 142 5.39 2.87 -4.83
N ARG A 143 6.27 3.22 -3.88
CA ARG A 143 7.56 2.54 -3.71
C ARG A 143 7.38 1.15 -3.12
N LEU A 144 6.50 1.03 -2.11
CA LEU A 144 6.26 -0.23 -1.42
C LEU A 144 5.60 -1.25 -2.35
N ASN A 145 4.51 -0.84 -3.01
CA ASN A 145 3.80 -1.67 -3.98
C ASN A 145 4.69 -2.00 -5.18
N GLY A 146 5.45 -1.03 -5.71
CA GLY A 146 6.39 -1.27 -6.82
C GLY A 146 7.46 -2.31 -6.49
N ILE A 147 8.05 -2.26 -5.28
CA ILE A 147 9.02 -3.27 -4.84
C ILE A 147 8.38 -4.64 -4.68
N VAL A 148 7.17 -4.73 -4.12
CA VAL A 148 6.47 -6.02 -4.01
C VAL A 148 6.19 -6.59 -5.40
N LEU A 149 5.72 -5.76 -6.34
CA LEU A 149 5.36 -6.17 -7.68
C LEU A 149 6.58 -6.64 -8.49
N MET A 150 7.69 -5.89 -8.45
CA MET A 150 8.94 -6.27 -9.14
C MET A 150 9.57 -7.57 -8.62
N HIS A 151 9.32 -7.93 -7.36
CA HIS A 151 9.89 -9.11 -6.71
C HIS A 151 8.80 -10.12 -6.29
N ARG A 152 7.65 -10.13 -6.97
CA ARG A 152 6.49 -10.95 -6.63
C ARG A 152 6.86 -12.42 -6.48
N GLU A 153 7.45 -13.03 -7.51
CA GLU A 153 7.84 -14.45 -7.51
C GLU A 153 8.79 -14.81 -6.36
N GLU A 154 9.76 -13.94 -6.06
CA GLU A 154 10.68 -14.16 -4.94
C GLU A 154 9.97 -14.13 -3.58
N ILE A 155 9.05 -13.16 -3.40
CA ILE A 155 8.26 -13.01 -2.17
C ILE A 155 7.34 -14.21 -2.00
N GLU A 156 6.61 -14.60 -3.05
CA GLU A 156 5.69 -15.75 -3.03
C GLU A 156 6.42 -17.04 -2.67
N LYS A 157 7.58 -17.28 -3.29
CA LYS A 157 8.40 -18.47 -3.02
C LYS A 157 8.96 -18.49 -1.60
N GLU A 158 9.47 -17.37 -1.10
CA GLU A 158 10.15 -17.31 0.20
C GLU A 158 9.16 -17.32 1.37
N VAL A 159 8.04 -16.61 1.22
CA VAL A 159 6.97 -16.51 2.23
C VAL A 159 5.98 -17.68 2.13
N ASP A 160 5.95 -18.37 0.98
CA ASP A 160 5.00 -19.44 0.63
C ASP A 160 3.56 -18.90 0.61
N ILE A 161 3.31 -17.89 -0.24
CA ILE A 161 2.02 -17.22 -0.42
C ILE A 161 1.69 -17.09 -1.91
N ASN A 162 0.43 -16.83 -2.24
CA ASN A 162 -0.01 -16.52 -3.59
C ASN A 162 -0.63 -15.10 -3.58
N ILE A 163 0.07 -14.14 -4.18
CA ILE A 163 -0.31 -12.73 -4.24
C ILE A 163 -1.21 -12.53 -5.45
N THR A 164 -2.49 -12.20 -5.24
CA THR A 164 -3.41 -11.93 -6.35
C THR A 164 -3.51 -10.46 -6.73
N MET A 165 -3.06 -9.55 -5.85
CA MET A 165 -3.09 -8.11 -6.12
C MET A 165 -2.06 -7.38 -5.25
N VAL A 166 -1.36 -6.41 -5.84
CA VAL A 166 -0.43 -5.51 -5.16
C VAL A 166 -0.93 -4.09 -5.33
N GLY A 167 -1.06 -3.34 -4.24
CA GLY A 167 -1.81 -2.09 -4.24
C GLY A 167 -3.30 -2.38 -4.45
N ILE A 168 -3.99 -2.81 -3.39
CA ILE A 168 -5.38 -3.26 -3.47
C ILE A 168 -6.23 -2.15 -4.07
N ASP A 169 -6.89 -2.50 -5.17
CA ASP A 169 -7.67 -1.62 -6.01
C ASP A 169 -9.05 -2.25 -6.22
N GLU A 170 -10.07 -1.70 -5.56
CA GLU A 170 -11.46 -2.13 -5.71
C GLU A 170 -12.12 -1.53 -6.97
N CYS A 171 -11.43 -0.59 -7.64
CA CYS A 171 -11.82 0.01 -8.91
C CYS A 171 -11.19 -0.71 -10.13
N LEU A 172 -10.39 -1.77 -9.92
CA LEU A 172 -9.63 -2.43 -10.99
C LEU A 172 -10.53 -2.98 -12.12
N TYR A 173 -11.71 -3.51 -11.78
CA TYR A 173 -12.62 -4.08 -12.75
C TYR A 173 -13.74 -3.10 -13.10
N GLU A 174 -13.79 -2.71 -14.37
CA GLU A 174 -14.83 -1.82 -14.91
C GLU A 174 -16.23 -2.40 -14.70
N ASN A 175 -17.21 -1.52 -14.44
CA ASN A 175 -18.62 -1.86 -14.29
C ASN A 175 -18.96 -2.92 -13.22
N GLN A 176 -18.01 -3.29 -12.34
CA GLN A 176 -18.30 -4.12 -11.17
C GLN A 176 -18.79 -3.27 -10.00
N MET A 177 -18.04 -2.23 -9.65
CA MET A 177 -18.38 -1.33 -8.53
C MET A 177 -19.05 -0.04 -9.00
N CYS A 178 -18.60 0.52 -10.12
CA CYS A 178 -19.05 1.80 -10.66
C CYS A 178 -19.23 1.73 -12.18
N GLU A 179 -20.25 2.41 -12.72
CA GLU A 179 -20.51 2.54 -14.17
C GLU A 179 -19.72 3.69 -14.84
N GLY A 180 -18.76 4.29 -14.12
CA GLY A 180 -18.00 5.46 -14.55
C GLY A 180 -16.76 5.68 -13.69
N SER A 181 -16.38 6.95 -13.46
CA SER A 181 -15.21 7.30 -12.61
C SER A 181 -15.25 6.59 -11.24
N CYS A 182 -14.12 6.01 -10.84
CA CYS A 182 -13.94 5.27 -9.60
C CYS A 182 -12.62 5.66 -8.94
N THR A 183 -12.63 5.84 -7.62
CA THR A 183 -11.46 6.16 -6.81
C THR A 183 -11.41 5.26 -5.58
N ASN A 184 -10.23 4.77 -5.23
CA ASN A 184 -10.02 4.03 -4.00
C ASN A 184 -9.84 4.98 -2.82
N THR A 185 -10.60 4.77 -1.74
CA THR A 185 -10.41 5.46 -0.46
C THR A 185 -10.11 4.48 0.66
N LEU A 186 -9.41 4.97 1.69
CA LEU A 186 -9.08 4.18 2.87
C LEU A 186 -10.03 4.53 4.01
N ASP A 187 -10.85 3.56 4.41
CA ASP A 187 -11.64 3.65 5.64
C ASP A 187 -10.84 3.06 6.81
N ILE A 188 -10.48 3.92 7.77
CA ILE A 188 -9.69 3.53 8.94
C ILE A 188 -10.63 3.48 10.14
N SER A 189 -10.92 2.27 10.62
CA SER A 189 -11.83 2.10 11.75
C SER A 189 -11.15 2.43 13.07
N ALA A 190 -11.91 3.03 13.99
CA ALA A 190 -11.50 3.20 15.38
C ALA A 190 -11.47 1.87 16.16
N LEU A 191 -12.11 0.81 15.64
CA LEU A 191 -12.11 -0.51 16.25
C LEU A 191 -10.96 -1.36 15.68
N PRO A 192 -10.20 -2.07 16.52
CA PRO A 192 -9.12 -2.91 16.03
C PRO A 192 -9.65 -4.16 15.30
N TYR A 193 -8.76 -4.81 14.57
CA TYR A 193 -8.97 -6.15 14.02
C TYR A 193 -8.08 -7.14 14.79
N MET A 194 -8.69 -8.16 15.40
CA MET A 194 -7.98 -9.18 16.18
C MET A 194 -7.95 -10.48 15.40
N VAL A 195 -6.74 -11.00 15.19
CA VAL A 195 -6.49 -12.33 14.63
C VAL A 195 -5.94 -13.21 15.74
N ASN A 196 -6.51 -14.39 15.94
CA ASN A 196 -6.05 -15.35 16.95
C ASN A 196 -5.68 -16.67 16.30
N ALA A 197 -4.38 -17.01 16.29
CA ALA A 197 -3.85 -18.26 15.74
C ALA A 197 -3.34 -19.21 16.86
N ASN A 198 -4.08 -19.28 17.97
CA ASN A 198 -3.84 -20.07 19.18
C ASN A 198 -2.59 -19.68 19.99
N LYS A 199 -1.39 -19.88 19.43
CA LYS A 199 -0.11 -19.57 20.13
C LYS A 199 0.37 -18.14 19.90
N THR A 200 -0.30 -17.41 19.02
CA THR A 200 0.03 -16.04 18.64
C THR A 200 -1.25 -15.31 18.28
N SER A 201 -1.30 -14.01 18.57
CA SER A 201 -2.41 -13.15 18.22
C SER A 201 -1.87 -11.83 17.73
N LEU A 202 -2.55 -11.25 16.74
CA LEU A 202 -2.25 -9.93 16.20
C LEU A 202 -3.46 -9.04 16.42
N VAL A 203 -3.25 -7.88 17.04
CA VAL A 203 -4.25 -6.82 17.12
C VAL A 203 -3.77 -5.69 16.23
N GLY A 204 -4.38 -5.57 15.06
CA GLY A 204 -4.00 -4.61 14.03
C GLY A 204 -4.99 -3.46 13.88
N VAL A 205 -4.62 -2.51 13.03
CA VAL A 205 -5.53 -1.45 12.58
C VAL A 205 -6.48 -2.05 11.55
N ARG A 206 -7.79 -1.87 11.76
CA ARG A 206 -8.80 -2.26 10.76
C ARG A 206 -8.85 -1.19 9.68
N VAL A 207 -8.46 -1.57 8.46
CA VAL A 207 -8.41 -0.66 7.31
C VAL A 207 -9.04 -1.31 6.10
N ASP A 208 -10.10 -0.72 5.58
CA ASP A 208 -10.79 -1.18 4.38
C ASP A 208 -10.44 -0.27 3.19
N VAL A 209 -10.20 -0.88 2.03
CA VAL A 209 -10.20 -0.13 0.76
C VAL A 209 -11.62 -0.14 0.25
N LEU A 210 -12.18 1.05 0.00
CA LEU A 210 -13.51 1.22 -0.53
C LEU A 210 -13.43 1.87 -1.90
N ALA A 211 -14.27 1.42 -2.82
CA ALA A 211 -14.50 2.08 -4.09
C ALA A 211 -15.50 3.22 -3.89
N GLU A 212 -15.11 4.44 -4.26
CA GLU A 212 -16.00 5.59 -4.37
C GLU A 212 -16.21 5.94 -5.84
N CYS A 213 -17.45 5.99 -6.30
CA CYS A 213 -17.79 6.33 -7.69
C CYS A 213 -17.68 7.84 -7.96
N THR A 214 -16.48 8.39 -7.76
CA THR A 214 -16.11 9.78 -8.02
C THR A 214 -14.75 9.85 -8.70
N CYS A 215 -14.40 11.01 -9.26
CA CYS A 215 -13.09 11.26 -9.88
C CYS A 215 -12.09 11.83 -8.85
N GLY A 216 -11.13 11.01 -8.43
CA GLY A 216 -10.09 11.33 -7.45
C GLY A 216 -9.06 12.33 -7.95
N ALA A 217 -8.90 12.47 -9.28
CA ALA A 217 -7.97 13.43 -9.88
C ALA A 217 -8.30 14.90 -9.53
N ARG A 218 -9.57 15.17 -9.17
CA ARG A 218 -10.07 16.51 -8.83
C ARG A 218 -10.28 16.72 -7.33
N ASN A 219 -9.66 15.92 -6.45
CA ASN A 219 -9.84 16.03 -4.99
C ASN A 219 -9.39 17.40 -4.42
N PHE A 220 -10.26 18.40 -4.58
CA PHE A 220 -10.37 19.59 -3.73
C PHE A 220 -11.15 19.18 -2.48
N SER A 221 -10.64 18.23 -1.68
CA SER A 221 -11.34 17.73 -0.48
C SER A 221 -11.32 18.73 0.70
N LYS A 222 -10.83 19.95 0.46
CA LYS A 222 -10.99 21.10 1.35
C LYS A 222 -11.38 22.30 0.49
N ASP A 223 -12.29 23.13 0.99
CA ASP A 223 -12.45 24.50 0.51
C ASP A 223 -11.10 25.21 0.67
N GLU A 224 -10.29 25.13 -0.39
CA GLU A 224 -9.02 25.81 -0.46
C GLU A 224 -9.23 27.12 -1.20
N ASN A 225 -8.98 28.21 -0.49
CA ASN A 225 -8.92 29.55 -1.02
C ASN A 225 -7.44 29.98 -1.07
N CYS A 226 -7.15 31.02 -1.86
CA CYS A 226 -5.82 31.60 -1.97
C CYS A 226 -5.30 32.18 -0.66
N LYS A 227 -6.16 32.38 0.36
CA LYS A 227 -5.71 32.78 1.71
C LYS A 227 -4.87 31.70 2.38
N ASN A 228 -5.07 30.43 2.02
CA ASN A 228 -4.32 29.30 2.59
C ASN A 228 -2.98 29.04 1.88
N ASN A 229 -2.57 29.90 0.93
CA ASN A 229 -1.37 29.74 0.10
C ASN A 229 -1.17 28.31 -0.45
N PRO A 230 -2.14 27.78 -1.21
CA PRO A 230 -2.08 26.40 -1.68
C PRO A 230 -1.05 26.16 -2.79
N CYS A 231 -0.49 27.21 -3.39
CA CYS A 231 0.54 27.13 -4.42
C CYS A 231 1.95 27.13 -3.81
N TYR A 232 2.73 26.08 -4.10
CA TYR A 232 4.12 25.94 -3.69
C TYR A 232 5.08 26.78 -4.56
N ASN A 233 6.33 26.88 -4.12
CA ASN A 233 7.45 27.42 -4.92
C ASN A 233 7.21 28.82 -5.52
N GLY A 234 6.46 29.69 -4.83
CA GLY A 234 6.16 31.04 -5.30
C GLY A 234 5.10 31.11 -6.40
N GLY A 235 4.34 30.04 -6.61
CA GLY A 235 3.17 30.03 -7.50
C GLY A 235 2.12 31.07 -7.10
N ARG A 236 1.58 31.78 -8.09
CA ARG A 236 0.49 32.74 -7.87
C ARG A 236 -0.84 31.99 -7.86
N CYS A 237 -1.53 32.04 -6.74
CA CYS A 237 -2.87 31.48 -6.61
C CYS A 237 -3.92 32.36 -7.29
N ILE A 238 -4.84 31.73 -8.03
CA ILE A 238 -5.95 32.36 -8.73
C ILE A 238 -7.23 31.62 -8.32
N GLU A 239 -8.14 32.33 -7.66
CA GLU A 239 -9.49 31.85 -7.34
C GLU A 239 -10.43 32.09 -8.52
N SER A 240 -11.12 31.04 -8.96
CA SER A 240 -12.25 31.10 -9.88
C SER A 240 -13.54 30.72 -9.14
N ARG A 241 -14.72 30.97 -9.73
CA ARG A 241 -16.03 30.73 -9.10
C ARG A 241 -16.22 29.28 -8.60
N TYR A 242 -15.51 28.31 -9.18
CA TYR A 242 -15.62 26.88 -8.85
C TYR A 242 -14.27 26.14 -8.80
N SER A 243 -13.14 26.84 -8.88
CA SER A 243 -11.83 26.19 -8.94
C SER A 243 -10.72 27.08 -8.40
N LEU A 244 -9.66 26.43 -7.94
CA LEU A 244 -8.41 27.07 -7.58
C LEU A 244 -7.34 26.65 -8.58
N GLN A 245 -6.60 27.63 -9.13
CA GLN A 245 -5.53 27.38 -10.08
C GLN A 245 -4.25 28.08 -9.62
N CYS A 246 -3.11 27.40 -9.76
CA CYS A 246 -1.80 27.99 -9.51
C CYS A 246 -1.10 28.32 -10.82
N ASN A 247 -0.65 29.56 -10.97
CA ASN A 247 0.24 29.97 -12.04
C ASN A 247 1.69 29.85 -11.56
N CYS A 248 2.46 28.98 -12.21
CA CYS A 248 3.77 28.58 -11.72
C CYS A 248 4.90 29.43 -12.32
N PRO A 249 5.86 29.88 -11.50
CA PRO A 249 7.06 30.50 -12.01
C PRO A 249 7.90 29.51 -12.82
N ALA A 250 8.73 30.04 -13.72
CA ALA A 250 9.58 29.22 -14.58
C ALA A 250 10.42 28.22 -13.78
N GLY A 251 10.46 26.97 -14.23
CA GLY A 251 11.16 25.87 -13.56
C GLY A 251 10.31 25.07 -12.56
N TYR A 252 9.07 25.50 -12.30
CA TYR A 252 8.12 24.79 -11.44
C TYR A 252 6.84 24.46 -12.20
N ASN A 253 6.29 23.28 -11.95
CA ASN A 253 5.12 22.74 -12.65
C ASN A 253 4.15 22.03 -11.69
N GLY A 254 3.03 21.55 -12.24
CA GLY A 254 1.99 20.84 -11.49
C GLY A 254 0.88 21.75 -10.95
N PRO A 255 -0.26 21.18 -10.51
CA PRO A 255 -1.46 21.94 -10.13
C PRO A 255 -1.26 22.93 -8.99
N ARG A 256 -0.22 22.74 -8.18
CA ARG A 256 0.19 23.62 -7.08
C ARG A 256 1.65 24.07 -7.22
N CYS A 257 2.24 24.02 -8.41
CA CYS A 257 3.65 24.37 -8.63
C CYS A 257 4.65 23.55 -7.80
N GLN A 258 4.26 22.35 -7.38
CA GLN A 258 5.05 21.48 -6.51
C GLN A 258 6.10 20.66 -7.26
N GLN A 259 5.95 20.51 -8.58
CA GLN A 259 6.87 19.72 -9.39
C GLN A 259 8.10 20.54 -9.74
N VAL A 260 9.27 19.94 -9.57
CA VAL A 260 10.56 20.46 -10.03
C VAL A 260 11.05 19.59 -11.19
N SER A 261 11.84 20.16 -12.10
CA SER A 261 12.46 19.40 -13.19
C SER A 261 13.26 18.21 -12.67
N ARG A 262 13.00 17.01 -13.22
CA ARG A 262 13.80 15.80 -12.97
C ARG A 262 14.71 15.55 -14.16
N SER A 263 15.92 15.09 -13.88
CA SER A 263 16.91 14.77 -14.91
C SER A 263 17.28 13.30 -14.82
N PHE A 264 17.27 12.61 -15.97
CA PHE A 264 17.62 11.20 -16.08
C PHE A 264 18.86 11.06 -16.97
N LYS A 265 19.82 10.22 -16.56
CA LYS A 265 21.05 9.95 -17.32
C LYS A 265 20.93 8.77 -18.30
N GLY A 266 19.70 8.32 -18.56
CA GLY A 266 19.37 7.22 -19.49
C GLY A 266 19.07 5.87 -18.83
N ASN A 267 19.52 5.64 -17.59
CA ASN A 267 19.25 4.40 -16.82
C ASN A 267 18.45 4.66 -15.53
N GLY A 268 17.87 5.85 -15.40
CA GLY A 268 17.08 6.23 -14.24
C GLY A 268 15.60 6.31 -14.59
N TRP A 269 14.75 6.03 -13.62
CA TRP A 269 13.31 6.21 -13.69
C TRP A 269 12.81 6.82 -12.38
N ALA A 270 11.57 7.29 -12.39
CA ALA A 270 10.88 7.74 -11.19
C ALA A 270 9.47 7.16 -11.19
N TRP A 271 9.06 6.58 -10.06
CA TRP A 271 7.70 6.12 -9.88
C TRP A 271 6.82 7.21 -9.32
N TYR A 272 5.64 7.34 -9.92
CA TYR A 272 4.58 8.23 -9.49
C TYR A 272 3.32 7.38 -9.21
N PRO A 273 2.40 7.89 -8.36
CA PRO A 273 1.08 7.28 -8.26
C PRO A 273 0.47 7.07 -9.66
N PRO A 274 -0.31 5.98 -9.85
CA PRO A 274 -0.97 5.72 -11.12
C PRO A 274 -1.89 6.89 -11.51
N LEU A 275 -2.14 7.06 -12.81
CA LEU A 275 -3.10 8.07 -13.27
C LEU A 275 -4.50 7.63 -12.84
N GLU A 276 -5.19 8.51 -12.11
CA GLU A 276 -6.59 8.33 -11.73
C GLU A 276 -7.49 8.32 -12.98
N MET A 277 -8.39 7.35 -13.07
CA MET A 277 -9.30 7.19 -14.21
C MET A 277 -10.51 8.12 -14.05
N CYS A 278 -10.57 9.16 -14.87
CA CYS A 278 -11.71 10.08 -14.94
C CYS A 278 -12.22 10.23 -16.37
N ASP A 279 -13.53 10.46 -16.52
CA ASP A 279 -14.24 10.59 -17.81
C ASP A 279 -13.60 11.62 -18.76
N SER A 280 -12.92 12.64 -18.21
CA SER A 280 -12.13 13.61 -18.98
C SER A 280 -10.76 13.83 -18.32
N SER A 281 -9.71 13.37 -19.00
CA SER A 281 -8.33 13.43 -18.50
C SER A 281 -7.43 14.17 -19.48
N HIS A 282 -6.60 15.09 -18.97
CA HIS A 282 -5.61 15.84 -19.74
C HIS A 282 -4.23 15.64 -19.12
N LEU A 283 -3.29 15.08 -19.90
CA LEU A 283 -1.91 14.88 -19.50
C LEU A 283 -1.01 15.87 -20.25
N HIS A 284 -0.19 16.61 -19.51
CA HIS A 284 0.79 17.55 -20.05
C HIS A 284 2.10 17.43 -19.29
N PHE A 285 3.21 17.32 -20.02
CA PHE A 285 4.56 17.42 -19.47
C PHE A 285 5.50 18.05 -20.49
N GLU A 286 6.58 18.63 -19.99
CA GLU A 286 7.66 19.21 -20.78
C GLU A 286 8.92 18.36 -20.62
N PHE A 287 9.68 18.18 -21.68
CA PHE A 287 10.94 17.45 -21.66
C PHE A 287 11.98 18.13 -22.54
N ILE A 288 13.25 17.83 -22.26
CA ILE A 288 14.41 18.26 -23.06
C ILE A 288 15.35 17.06 -23.16
N THR A 289 15.79 16.72 -24.37
CA THR A 289 16.64 15.54 -24.60
C THR A 289 17.47 15.71 -25.86
N ARG A 290 18.63 15.03 -25.89
CA ARG A 290 19.46 14.85 -27.10
C ARG A 290 19.42 13.42 -27.63
N LYS A 291 18.55 12.59 -27.08
CA LYS A 291 18.35 11.20 -27.48
C LYS A 291 17.13 11.14 -28.38
N ALA A 292 17.31 10.63 -29.59
CA ALA A 292 16.24 10.43 -30.57
C ALA A 292 15.23 9.35 -30.14
N ASP A 293 15.65 8.40 -29.30
CA ASP A 293 14.84 7.26 -28.88
C ASP A 293 14.79 7.16 -27.35
N GLY A 294 13.60 6.94 -26.79
CA GLY A 294 13.42 6.69 -25.36
C GLY A 294 11.97 6.79 -24.88
N LEU A 295 11.69 6.10 -23.76
CA LEU A 295 10.41 6.15 -23.06
C LEU A 295 10.35 7.39 -22.17
N LEU A 296 9.31 8.23 -22.33
CA LEU A 296 9.11 9.45 -21.57
C LEU A 296 8.13 9.24 -20.41
N LEU A 297 7.05 8.51 -20.66
CA LEU A 297 6.02 8.18 -19.67
C LEU A 297 5.47 6.79 -19.96
N TYR A 298 5.25 6.03 -18.89
CA TYR A 298 4.57 4.75 -18.92
C TYR A 298 3.62 4.66 -17.73
N ASN A 299 2.35 4.39 -18.01
CA ASN A 299 1.35 4.04 -17.01
C ASN A 299 0.73 2.72 -17.43
N GLY A 300 0.99 1.67 -16.68
CA GLY A 300 0.55 0.31 -16.97
C GLY A 300 1.29 -0.71 -16.11
N PRO A 301 1.04 -2.01 -16.31
CA PRO A 301 1.71 -3.08 -15.58
C PRO A 301 3.23 -3.06 -15.78
N ILE A 302 4.00 -2.97 -14.70
CA ILE A 302 5.47 -3.00 -14.76
C ILE A 302 6.06 -4.41 -14.83
N VAL A 303 5.21 -5.42 -14.66
CA VAL A 303 5.52 -6.85 -14.82
C VAL A 303 4.51 -7.45 -15.79
N PRO A 304 4.91 -8.42 -16.63
CA PRO A 304 3.96 -9.14 -17.48
C PRO A 304 2.89 -9.83 -16.63
N PRO A 305 1.62 -9.87 -17.07
CA PRO A 305 0.59 -10.64 -16.39
C PRO A 305 0.94 -12.14 -16.41
N GLU A 306 0.58 -12.85 -15.35
CA GLU A 306 0.67 -14.31 -15.33
C GLU A 306 -0.34 -14.93 -16.31
N THR A 307 -0.06 -16.11 -16.84
CA THR A 307 -0.87 -16.75 -17.89
C THR A 307 -2.32 -17.02 -17.48
N ASP A 308 -2.58 -17.09 -16.18
CA ASP A 308 -3.86 -17.47 -15.59
C ASP A 308 -4.62 -16.26 -15.00
N GLU A 309 -4.02 -15.06 -15.06
CA GLU A 309 -4.68 -13.83 -14.63
C GLU A 309 -5.50 -13.22 -15.77
N VAL A 310 -6.64 -12.61 -15.43
CA VAL A 310 -7.41 -11.80 -16.39
C VAL A 310 -6.48 -10.68 -16.85
N MET A 311 -6.08 -10.68 -18.12
CA MET A 311 -5.15 -9.68 -18.67
C MET A 311 -5.76 -8.29 -18.60
N VAL A 312 -5.48 -7.55 -17.53
CA VAL A 312 -5.54 -6.09 -17.55
C VAL A 312 -4.20 -5.63 -18.11
N SER A 313 -4.11 -5.64 -19.44
CA SER A 313 -2.93 -5.17 -20.17
C SER A 313 -3.01 -3.69 -20.51
N ASP A 314 -3.90 -2.94 -19.86
CA ASP A 314 -4.14 -1.55 -20.17
C ASP A 314 -2.88 -0.72 -19.89
N TYR A 315 -2.46 0.04 -20.89
CA TYR A 315 -1.31 0.90 -20.74
C TYR A 315 -1.38 2.16 -21.61
N ILE A 316 -0.67 3.17 -21.12
CA ILE A 316 -0.38 4.41 -21.83
C ILE A 316 1.14 4.55 -21.85
N ALA A 317 1.74 4.57 -23.04
CA ALA A 317 3.16 4.85 -23.21
C ALA A 317 3.35 6.07 -24.12
N ILE A 318 4.19 7.00 -23.69
CA ILE A 318 4.63 8.14 -24.50
C ILE A 318 6.13 7.98 -24.71
N GLU A 319 6.52 7.87 -25.97
CA GLU A 319 7.87 7.56 -26.41
C GLU A 319 8.34 8.62 -27.42
N LEU A 320 9.66 8.72 -27.54
CA LEU A 320 10.31 9.31 -28.68
C LEU A 320 10.86 8.18 -29.55
N GLU A 321 10.52 8.17 -30.84
CA GLU A 321 11.07 7.24 -31.83
C GLU A 321 11.69 8.07 -32.97
N ARG A 322 13.01 7.95 -33.16
CA ARG A 322 13.78 8.71 -34.17
C ARG A 322 13.53 10.22 -34.10
N GLY A 323 13.38 10.77 -32.90
CA GLY A 323 13.16 12.18 -32.64
C GLY A 323 11.70 12.65 -32.79
N TYR A 324 10.75 11.73 -33.03
CA TYR A 324 9.33 12.06 -33.17
C TYR A 324 8.49 11.44 -32.03
N PRO A 325 7.52 12.17 -31.46
CA PRO A 325 6.66 11.62 -30.43
C PRO A 325 5.75 10.51 -30.96
N ARG A 326 5.62 9.47 -30.15
CA ARG A 326 4.75 8.32 -30.36
C ARG A 326 3.96 8.06 -29.09
N LEU A 327 2.65 7.95 -29.22
CA LEU A 327 1.74 7.57 -28.13
C LEU A 327 1.18 6.18 -28.44
N LEU A 328 1.33 5.27 -27.48
CA LEU A 328 0.75 3.94 -27.48
C LEU A 328 -0.30 3.88 -26.38
N LEU A 329 -1.48 3.36 -26.73
CA LEU A 329 -2.63 3.25 -25.85
C LEU A 329 -3.24 1.87 -26.04
N ASP A 330 -3.43 1.12 -24.96
CA ASP A 330 -4.23 -0.10 -24.97
C ASP A 330 -5.20 -0.05 -23.78
N PHE A 331 -6.48 -0.30 -24.06
CA PHE A 331 -7.56 -0.39 -23.07
C PHE A 331 -8.31 -1.72 -23.25
N GLY A 332 -7.59 -2.78 -23.62
CA GLY A 332 -8.14 -4.14 -23.76
C GLY A 332 -8.69 -4.49 -25.15
N SER A 333 -8.63 -3.59 -26.13
CA SER A 333 -9.05 -3.83 -27.52
C SER A 333 -7.89 -3.92 -28.52
N GLY A 334 -6.65 -3.86 -28.01
CA GLY A 334 -5.43 -3.82 -28.79
C GLY A 334 -4.80 -2.43 -28.81
N THR A 335 -3.52 -2.41 -29.15
CA THR A 335 -2.72 -1.19 -29.07
C THR A 335 -3.04 -0.23 -30.21
N LEU A 336 -3.59 0.94 -29.85
CA LEU A 336 -3.67 2.12 -30.69
C LEU A 336 -2.33 2.86 -30.71
N GLU A 337 -1.85 3.19 -31.91
CA GLU A 337 -0.64 3.98 -32.10
C GLU A 337 -0.96 5.33 -32.74
N LEU A 338 -0.52 6.41 -32.09
CA LEU A 338 -0.57 7.76 -32.61
C LEU A 338 0.85 8.31 -32.77
N ARG A 339 1.23 8.68 -34.00
CA ARG A 339 2.50 9.34 -34.30
C ARG A 339 2.28 10.83 -34.56
N VAL A 340 2.98 11.68 -33.82
CA VAL A 340 2.88 13.13 -34.00
C VAL A 340 3.99 13.60 -34.92
N LYS A 341 3.63 14.12 -36.10
CA LYS A 341 4.59 14.73 -37.03
C LYS A 341 4.89 16.16 -36.62
N THR A 342 6.07 16.38 -36.09
CA THR A 342 6.62 17.70 -35.79
C THR A 342 7.39 18.26 -36.99
N LYS A 343 7.56 19.59 -37.06
CA LYS A 343 8.33 20.23 -38.16
C LYS A 343 9.82 19.89 -38.13
N LYS A 344 10.34 19.62 -36.93
CA LYS A 344 11.72 19.22 -36.64
C LYS A 344 11.67 18.09 -35.61
N THR A 345 12.75 17.32 -35.52
CA THR A 345 12.90 16.34 -34.44
C THR A 345 13.01 17.04 -33.09
N LEU A 346 12.54 16.37 -32.02
CA LEU A 346 12.49 16.93 -30.65
C LEU A 346 13.67 16.47 -29.77
N ASP A 347 14.73 15.98 -30.41
CA ASP A 347 15.99 15.57 -29.78
C ASP A 347 17.10 16.63 -29.94
N ASP A 348 16.71 17.90 -30.07
CA ASP A 348 17.62 19.04 -30.29
C ASP A 348 18.27 19.61 -29.00
N GLY A 349 17.85 19.12 -27.84
CA GLY A 349 18.38 19.48 -26.52
C GLY A 349 17.96 20.87 -26.07
#